data_AF-A0A7C4T3M6-F1
#
_entry.id   AF-A0A7C4T3M6-F1
#
_cell.length_a   1.000
_cell.length_b   1.000
_cell.length_c   1.000
_cell.angle_alpha   90.00
_cell.angle_beta   90.00
_cell.angle_gamma   90.00
#
_symmetry.space_group_name_H-M   'P 1'
#
loop_
_entity.id
_entity.type
_entity.pdbx_description
1 polymer ?
#
loop_
_entity_poly.entity_id
_entity_poly.type
_entity_poly.pdbx_seq_one_letter_code
_entity_poly.pdbx_strand_id
1 'polypeptide(L)'
;MRTQFTDKEQRDAGLALLLLLLLLRMMNLFTFSDVILVFVLLLIILLPRILYPFVFLWYNLADIMGHVVSFIFLNVVYWLLVVPMALIRKIMGKDSLRLRQFKKNTHSVFHERNYTFTAKDLTNTF
;
A
#
# COMPACT_ATOMS: atom_id res chain seq x y z
N MET A 1 -6.54 -8.24 -10.74
CA MET A 1 -5.73 -8.52 -11.95
C MET A 1 -6.37 -7.85 -13.16
N ARG A 2 -5.82 -6.72 -13.64
CA ARG A 2 -6.29 -6.08 -14.88
C ARG A 2 -5.85 -6.94 -16.07
N THR A 3 -6.79 -7.29 -16.95
CA THR A 3 -6.55 -8.14 -18.14
C THR A 3 -6.61 -7.35 -19.45
N GLN A 4 -6.81 -6.04 -19.39
CA GLN A 4 -6.79 -5.14 -20.54
C GLN A 4 -5.88 -3.96 -20.22
N PHE A 5 -4.80 -3.80 -20.98
CA PHE A 5 -3.88 -2.67 -20.90
C PHE A 5 -4.07 -1.79 -22.12
N THR A 6 -4.14 -0.48 -21.90
CA THR A 6 -4.26 0.49 -22.98
C THR A 6 -2.96 0.50 -23.81
N ASP A 7 -3.04 0.83 -25.10
CA ASP A 7 -1.84 0.92 -25.97
C ASP A 7 -0.79 1.90 -25.42
N LYS A 8 -1.22 2.94 -24.69
CA LYS A 8 -0.34 3.87 -23.97
C LYS A 8 0.46 3.17 -22.86
N GLU A 9 -0.22 2.40 -22.01
CA GLU A 9 0.43 1.68 -20.90
C GLU A 9 1.43 0.62 -21.42
N GLN A 10 1.10 -0.04 -22.54
CA GLN A 10 2.02 -0.98 -23.18
C GLN A 10 3.27 -0.29 -23.74
N ARG A 11 3.11 0.91 -24.31
CA ARG A 11 4.24 1.74 -24.78
C ARG A 11 5.10 2.23 -23.63
N ASP A 12 4.49 2.73 -22.55
CA ASP A 12 5.21 3.23 -21.37
C ASP A 12 6.04 2.12 -20.70
N ALA A 13 5.47 0.92 -20.56
CA ALA A 13 6.20 -0.24 -20.07
C ALA A 13 7.31 -0.70 -21.03
N GLY A 14 7.08 -0.62 -22.35
CA GLY A 14 8.13 -0.86 -23.35
C GLY A 14 9.28 0.15 -23.26
N LEU A 15 8.97 1.43 -23.07
CA LEU A 15 9.96 2.49 -22.85
C LEU A 15 10.73 2.29 -21.54
N ALA A 16 10.06 1.85 -20.48
CA ALA A 16 10.71 1.50 -19.22
C ALA A 16 11.68 0.31 -19.38
N LEU A 17 11.31 -0.71 -20.16
CA LEU A 17 12.20 -1.82 -20.51
C LEU A 17 13.41 -1.33 -21.33
N LEU A 18 13.21 -0.44 -22.29
CA LEU A 18 14.29 0.14 -23.07
C LEU A 18 15.24 0.97 -22.21
N LEU A 19 14.70 1.77 -21.28
CA LEU A 19 15.49 2.52 -20.30
C LEU A 19 16.30 1.56 -19.41
N LEU A 20 15.69 0.47 -18.95
CA LEU A 20 16.38 -0.55 -18.15
C LEU A 20 17.53 -1.20 -18.92
N LEU A 21 17.34 -1.53 -20.21
CA LEU A 21 18.42 -2.05 -21.06
C LEU A 21 19.56 -1.03 -21.26
N LEU A 22 19.23 0.26 -21.41
CA LEU A 22 20.24 1.33 -21.48
C LEU A 22 21.04 1.46 -20.19
N LEU A 23 20.39 1.39 -19.03
CA LEU A 23 21.08 1.42 -17.73
C LEU A 23 22.00 0.21 -17.54
N LEU A 24 21.55 -0.98 -17.89
CA LEU A 24 22.38 -2.20 -17.82
C LEU A 24 23.61 -2.12 -18.72
N ARG A 25 23.46 -1.53 -19.91
CA ARG A 25 24.59 -1.24 -20.81
C ARG A 25 25.55 -0.23 -20.18
N MET A 26 25.04 0.85 -19.58
CA MET A 26 25.87 1.87 -18.94
C MET A 26 26.70 1.29 -17.80
N MET A 27 26.16 0.33 -17.05
CA MET A 27 26.86 -0.41 -16.00
C MET A 27 27.83 -1.48 -16.55
N ASN A 28 28.00 -1.57 -17.87
CA ASN A 28 28.83 -2.54 -18.59
C ASN A 28 28.49 -4.02 -18.25
N LEU A 29 27.24 -4.29 -17.84
CA LEU A 29 26.78 -5.64 -17.49
C LEU A 29 26.44 -6.48 -18.74
N PHE A 30 26.14 -5.82 -19.86
CA PHE A 30 25.86 -6.44 -21.15
C PHE A 30 26.41 -5.60 -22.31
N THR A 31 27.13 -6.23 -23.24
CA THR A 31 27.68 -5.61 -24.46
C THR A 31 26.73 -5.82 -25.65
N PHE A 32 25.57 -5.16 -25.63
CA PHE A 32 24.68 -5.13 -26.80
C PHE A 32 25.15 -4.09 -27.83
N SER A 33 24.96 -4.40 -29.12
CA SER A 33 25.16 -3.44 -30.21
C SER A 33 24.03 -2.40 -30.23
N ASP A 34 24.34 -1.14 -30.58
CA ASP A 34 23.37 -0.04 -30.73
C ASP A 34 22.21 -0.39 -31.66
N VAL A 35 22.48 -1.23 -32.68
CA VAL A 35 21.48 -1.69 -33.65
C VAL A 35 20.34 -2.45 -32.97
N ILE A 36 20.64 -3.22 -31.92
CA ILE A 36 19.65 -4.01 -31.18
C ILE A 36 18.71 -3.09 -30.39
N LEU A 37 19.23 -2.03 -29.77
CA LEU A 37 18.42 -1.07 -29.03
C LEU A 37 17.47 -0.28 -29.94
N VAL A 38 17.98 0.17 -31.09
CA VAL A 38 17.16 0.87 -32.09
C VAL A 38 16.06 -0.05 -32.63
N PHE A 39 16.36 -1.33 -32.83
CA PHE A 39 15.38 -2.32 -33.26
C PHE A 39 14.30 -2.55 -32.19
N VAL A 40 14.68 -2.66 -30.91
CA VAL A 40 13.72 -2.76 -29.79
C VAL A 40 12.84 -1.51 -29.70
N LEU A 41 13.40 -0.32 -29.88
CA LEU A 41 12.63 0.93 -29.92
C LEU A 41 11.58 0.93 -31.02
N LEU A 42 11.96 0.50 -32.24
CA LEU A 42 11.04 0.37 -33.36
C LEU A 42 9.92 -0.63 -33.05
N LEU A 43 10.24 -1.78 -32.43
CA LEU A 43 9.23 -2.75 -32.03
C LEU A 43 8.21 -2.18 -31.02
N ILE A 44 8.67 -1.39 -30.04
CA ILE A 44 7.79 -0.74 -29.05
C ILE A 44 6.79 0.22 -29.73
N ILE A 45 7.25 0.96 -30.74
CA ILE A 45 6.42 1.95 -31.44
C ILE A 45 5.43 1.27 -32.41
N LEU A 46 5.91 0.31 -33.20
CA LEU A 46 5.15 -0.33 -34.28
C LEU A 46 4.17 -1.38 -33.74
N LEU A 47 4.59 -2.25 -32.82
CA LEU A 47 3.77 -3.35 -32.31
C LEU A 47 3.86 -3.45 -30.78
N PRO A 48 3.20 -2.54 -30.03
CA PRO A 48 3.13 -2.61 -28.57
C PRO A 48 2.49 -3.92 -28.08
N ARG A 49 1.65 -4.53 -28.92
CA ARG A 49 0.92 -5.78 -28.62
C ARG A 49 1.82 -7.00 -28.44
N ILE A 50 3.02 -7.02 -29.04
CA ILE A 50 4.00 -8.12 -28.84
C ILE A 50 4.58 -8.09 -27.43
N LEU A 51 4.63 -6.90 -26.81
CA LEU A 51 5.13 -6.72 -25.44
C LEU A 51 4.07 -7.07 -24.39
N TYR A 52 2.83 -7.38 -24.78
CA TYR A 52 1.74 -7.73 -23.87
C TYR A 52 2.10 -8.77 -22.77
N PRO A 53 2.74 -9.92 -23.05
CA PRO A 53 3.10 -10.87 -22.00
C PRO A 53 4.11 -10.29 -20.99
N PHE A 54 5.05 -9.47 -21.46
CA PHE A 54 5.99 -8.77 -20.58
C PHE A 54 5.28 -7.71 -19.73
N VAL A 55 4.43 -6.89 -20.37
CA VAL A 55 3.62 -5.86 -19.70
C VAL A 55 2.74 -6.48 -18.63
N PHE A 56 2.06 -7.59 -18.95
CA PHE A 56 1.26 -8.34 -18.00
C PHE A 56 2.09 -8.78 -16.80
N LEU A 57 3.25 -9.42 -17.01
CA LEU A 57 4.10 -9.86 -15.91
C LEU A 57 4.61 -8.67 -15.08
N TRP A 58 5.07 -7.62 -15.74
CA TRP A 58 5.65 -6.43 -15.12
C TRP A 58 4.64 -5.70 -14.23
N TYR A 59 3.44 -5.41 -14.73
CA TYR A 59 2.42 -4.72 -13.95
C TYR A 59 1.86 -5.59 -12.83
N ASN A 60 1.69 -6.89 -13.03
CA ASN A 60 1.27 -7.78 -11.94
C ASN A 60 2.33 -7.86 -10.83
N LEU A 61 3.61 -7.91 -11.20
CA LEU A 61 4.70 -7.85 -10.22
C LEU A 61 4.67 -6.53 -9.44
N ALA A 62 4.49 -5.40 -10.13
CA ALA A 62 4.38 -4.09 -9.50
C ALA A 62 3.18 -4.00 -8.55
N ASP A 63 2.03 -4.56 -8.93
CA ASP A 63 0.81 -4.58 -8.11
C ASP A 63 1.02 -5.41 -6.83
N ILE A 64 1.59 -6.61 -6.96
CA ILE A 64 1.95 -7.46 -5.81
C ILE A 64 2.94 -6.73 -4.90
N MET A 65 3.97 -6.10 -5.47
CA MET A 65 4.94 -5.31 -4.70
C MET A 65 4.25 -4.16 -3.97
N GLY A 66 3.31 -3.45 -4.60
CA GLY A 66 2.54 -2.38 -3.97
C GLY A 66 1.74 -2.87 -2.76
N HIS A 67 1.09 -4.03 -2.88
CA HIS A 67 0.38 -4.66 -1.78
C HIS A 67 1.31 -5.08 -0.63
N VAL A 68 2.44 -5.72 -0.96
CA VAL A 68 3.43 -6.16 0.04
C VAL A 68 4.04 -4.97 0.76
N VAL A 69 4.43 -3.92 0.04
CA VAL A 69 4.99 -2.71 0.63
C VAL A 69 3.97 -2.02 1.53
N SER A 70 2.72 -1.90 1.11
CA SER A 70 1.65 -1.31 1.94
C SER A 70 1.45 -2.08 3.25
N PHE A 71 1.46 -3.41 3.18
CA PHE A 71 1.36 -4.27 4.36
C PHE A 71 2.57 -4.10 5.29
N ILE A 72 3.79 -4.09 4.75
CA ILE A 72 5.02 -3.89 5.52
C ILE A 72 4.99 -2.52 6.19
N PHE A 73 4.64 -1.47 5.44
CA PHE A 73 4.63 -0.11 5.96
C PHE A 73 3.64 0.04 7.12
N LEU A 74 2.42 -0.49 6.97
CA LEU A 74 1.43 -0.49 8.05
C LEU A 74 1.94 -1.23 9.29
N ASN A 75 2.56 -2.41 9.12
CA ASN A 75 3.12 -3.17 10.23
C ASN A 75 4.26 -2.42 10.93
N VAL A 76 5.17 -1.81 10.17
CA VAL A 76 6.27 -1.02 10.71
C VAL A 76 5.73 0.16 11.51
N VAL A 77 4.77 0.92 10.94
CA VAL A 77 4.14 2.05 11.63
C VAL A 77 3.41 1.59 12.90
N TYR A 78 2.68 0.47 12.84
CA TYR A 78 1.99 -0.08 14.01
C TYR A 78 2.98 -0.45 15.12
N TRP A 79 4.05 -1.16 14.78
CA TRP A 79 5.06 -1.57 15.75
C TRP A 79 5.89 -0.42 16.30
N LEU A 80 6.15 0.62 15.51
CA LEU A 80 7.01 1.73 15.90
C LEU A 80 6.25 2.87 16.60
N LEU A 81 4.98 3.08 16.29
CA LEU A 81 4.18 4.14 16.91
C LEU A 81 3.13 3.60 17.87
N VAL A 82 2.28 2.68 17.41
CA VAL A 82 1.10 2.24 18.17
C VAL A 82 1.50 1.36 19.34
N VAL A 83 2.38 0.37 19.12
CA VAL A 83 2.83 -0.57 20.16
C VAL A 83 3.56 0.13 21.31
N PRO A 84 4.58 0.98 21.09
CA PRO A 84 5.23 1.68 22.19
C PRO A 84 4.29 2.66 22.88
N MET A 85 3.40 3.33 22.14
CA MET A 85 2.40 4.19 22.76
C MET A 85 1.45 3.41 23.68
N ALA A 86 1.01 2.21 23.25
CA ALA A 86 0.20 1.32 24.07
C ALA A 86 0.96 0.82 25.31
N LEU A 87 2.25 0.48 25.17
CA LEU A 87 3.12 0.09 26.28
C LEU A 87 3.31 1.23 27.29
N ILE A 88 3.59 2.45 26.82
CA ILE A 88 3.70 3.65 27.68
C ILE A 88 2.39 3.84 28.44
N ARG A 89 1.23 3.80 27.76
CA ARG A 89 -0.09 3.91 28.43
C ARG A 89 -0.32 2.82 29.47
N LYS A 90 0.11 1.58 29.18
CA LYS A 90 0.02 0.43 30.08
C LYS A 90 0.88 0.61 31.33
N ILE A 91 2.11 1.08 31.17
CA ILE A 91 3.06 1.36 32.27
C ILE A 91 2.55 2.53 33.12
N MET A 92 2.02 3.58 32.51
CA MET A 92 1.38 4.71 33.21
C MET A 92 0.10 4.34 33.96
N GLY A 93 -0.36 3.08 33.89
CA GLY A 93 -1.56 2.62 34.59
C GLY A 93 -2.87 3.20 34.05
N LYS A 94 -2.85 3.85 32.87
CA LYS A 94 -4.03 4.48 32.26
C LYS A 94 -4.93 3.41 31.62
N ASP A 95 -5.76 2.78 32.43
CA ASP A 95 -6.80 1.84 31.99
C ASP A 95 -8.13 2.59 31.73
N SER A 96 -8.17 3.39 30.66
CA SER A 96 -9.37 4.17 30.30
C SER A 96 -10.59 3.32 29.93
N LEU A 97 -10.37 2.05 29.57
CA LEU A 97 -11.43 1.11 29.20
C LEU A 97 -11.78 0.14 30.34
N ARG A 98 -11.16 0.27 31.53
CA ARG A 98 -11.32 -0.64 32.68
C ARG A 98 -11.19 -2.12 32.27
N LEU A 99 -10.32 -2.41 31.31
CA LEU A 99 -10.13 -3.75 30.73
C LEU A 99 -9.71 -4.77 31.78
N ARG A 100 -9.03 -4.34 32.85
CA ARG A 100 -8.66 -5.22 33.97
C ARG A 100 -9.86 -5.72 34.79
N GLN A 101 -10.97 -4.98 34.79
CA GLN A 101 -12.19 -5.26 35.55
C GLN A 101 -13.26 -5.93 34.68
N PHE A 102 -13.18 -5.76 33.36
CA PHE A 102 -14.11 -6.34 32.41
C PHE A 102 -14.16 -7.88 32.54
N LYS A 103 -15.38 -8.42 32.68
CA LYS A 103 -15.70 -9.85 32.86
C LYS A 103 -15.13 -10.54 34.12
N LYS A 104 -14.53 -9.81 35.06
CA LYS A 104 -14.06 -10.40 36.32
C LYS A 104 -15.13 -10.45 37.43
N ASN A 105 -16.20 -9.69 37.29
CA ASN A 105 -17.32 -9.64 38.23
C ASN A 105 -18.66 -9.50 37.48
N THR A 106 -19.77 -9.66 38.19
CA THR A 106 -21.14 -9.43 37.71
C THR A 106 -21.50 -7.95 37.57
N HIS A 107 -20.68 -7.03 38.08
CA HIS A 107 -20.91 -5.59 38.02
C HIS A 107 -20.52 -4.97 36.67
N SER A 108 -21.31 -3.99 36.22
CA SER A 108 -21.03 -3.23 34.99
C SER A 108 -19.76 -2.38 35.13
N VAL A 109 -18.93 -2.35 34.09
CA VAL A 109 -17.75 -1.47 34.03
C VAL A 109 -18.04 -0.11 33.38
N PHE A 110 -19.23 0.05 32.79
CA PHE A 110 -19.65 1.29 32.16
C PHE A 110 -19.85 2.39 33.21
N HIS A 111 -19.58 3.63 32.80
CA HIS A 111 -19.90 4.79 33.62
C HIS A 111 -21.39 5.10 33.50
N GLU A 112 -22.11 5.10 34.63
CA GLU A 112 -23.47 5.62 34.68
C GLU A 112 -23.45 7.12 34.38
N ARG A 113 -24.15 7.52 33.32
CA ARG A 113 -24.39 8.93 33.02
C ARG A 113 -25.73 9.32 33.59
N ASN A 114 -25.73 9.94 34.77
CA ASN A 114 -26.91 10.59 35.35
C ASN A 114 -27.15 11.95 34.66
N TYR A 115 -27.37 11.92 33.35
CA TYR A 115 -27.71 13.11 32.59
C TYR A 115 -29.23 13.32 32.62
N THR A 116 -29.67 14.48 33.12
CA THR A 116 -31.07 14.87 33.11
C THR A 116 -31.38 15.54 31.79
N PHE A 117 -32.16 14.86 30.96
CA PHE A 117 -32.56 15.37 29.65
C PHE A 117 -33.44 16.60 29.79
N THR A 118 -33.09 17.66 29.07
CA THR A 118 -33.84 18.93 29.08
C THR A 118 -34.51 19.14 27.72
N ALA A 119 -35.57 19.95 27.66
CA ALA A 119 -36.28 20.24 26.41
C ALA A 119 -35.36 20.79 25.27
N LYS A 120 -34.23 21.43 25.64
CA LYS A 120 -33.21 21.90 24.68
C LYS A 120 -32.45 20.75 23.98
N ASP A 121 -32.35 19.57 24.57
CA ASP A 121 -31.65 18.42 23.97
C ASP A 121 -32.46 17.81 22.82
N LEU A 122 -33.79 18.01 22.82
CA LEU A 122 -34.66 17.56 21.72
C LEU A 122 -34.39 18.34 20.43
N THR A 123 -33.94 19.58 20.55
CA THR A 123 -33.59 20.42 19.40
C THR A 123 -32.17 20.20 18.89
N ASN A 124 -31.31 19.53 19.66
CA ASN A 124 -29.92 19.26 19.28
C ASN A 124 -29.56 17.81 19.61
N THR A 125 -29.94 16.92 18.70
CA THR A 125 -29.94 15.46 18.91
C THR A 125 -28.57 14.80 18.70
N PHE A 126 -27.54 15.54 18.31
CA PHE A 126 -26.20 15.02 17.96
C PHE A 126 -25.07 15.76 18.67
#